data_AF-A0A949RY41-F1
#
_entry.id   AF-A0A949RY41-F1
#
_cell.length_a   1.000
_cell.length_b   1.000
_cell.length_c   1.000
_cell.angle_alpha   90.00
_cell.angle_beta   90.00
_cell.angle_gamma   90.00
#
_symmetry.space_group_name_H-M   'P 1'
#
loop_
_entity.id
_entity.type
_entity.pdbx_description
1 polymer ?
#
loop_
_entity_poly.entity_id
_entity_poly.type
_entity_poly.pdbx_seq_one_letter_code
_entity_poly.pdbx_strand_id
1 'polypeptide(L)'
;MQTVQKTATWFSKQGLFGKVAIGCSGLFMLCCLCSIPIAVLSPSTPTPKATGVSSVQTPAIETAMAEISQTATMNAPTNTPVPILPTETPLPTETATPTAILSPEEALLQLSKDRFKDDLIEAKLSDVFGKKYATVDYDLGLQWSESTAISGANMQFIMFAPKVFEIEGIDVLELRFFTTFTDVYGNDKQEVALKYTITRELSGKINWSGIVWRKVGIILNLEGDGSGVYVHPALESAWLEYISGE
;
A
#
# COMPACT_ATOMS: atom_id res chain seq x y z
N MET A 1 -2.69 -39.85 41.71
CA MET A 1 -2.24 -38.65 42.47
C MET A 1 -0.78 -38.26 42.24
N GLN A 2 0.14 -39.16 41.87
CA GLN A 2 1.56 -38.80 41.67
C GLN A 2 1.87 -37.94 40.43
N THR A 3 1.00 -37.94 39.42
CA THR A 3 1.21 -37.19 38.17
C THR A 3 1.05 -35.67 38.34
N VAL A 4 0.24 -35.22 39.31
CA VAL A 4 -0.02 -33.80 39.58
C VAL A 4 1.15 -33.13 40.31
N GLN A 5 1.94 -33.89 41.08
CA GLN A 5 3.10 -33.32 41.78
C GLN A 5 4.28 -33.03 40.83
N LYS A 6 4.42 -33.79 39.75
CA LYS A 6 5.53 -33.60 38.78
C LYS A 6 5.39 -32.32 37.95
N THR A 7 4.16 -31.89 37.65
CA THR A 7 3.92 -30.67 36.86
C THR A 7 4.19 -29.40 37.66
N ALA A 8 3.91 -29.40 38.96
CA ALA A 8 4.18 -28.25 39.85
C ALA A 8 5.68 -27.94 39.95
N THR A 9 6.53 -28.97 40.06
CA THR A 9 7.99 -28.79 40.15
C THR A 9 8.64 -28.37 38.84
N TRP A 10 8.00 -28.64 37.70
CA TRP A 10 8.50 -28.22 36.40
C TRP A 10 8.19 -26.73 36.13
N PHE A 11 7.01 -26.27 36.54
CA PHE A 11 6.58 -24.88 36.36
C PHE A 11 7.43 -23.87 37.16
N SER A 12 7.97 -24.27 38.31
CA SER A 12 8.80 -23.40 39.14
C SER A 12 10.19 -23.12 38.54
N LYS A 13 10.68 -23.97 37.63
CA LYS A 13 11.99 -23.82 36.97
C LYS A 13 12.02 -22.87 35.76
N GLN A 14 10.87 -22.42 35.27
CA GLN A 14 10.84 -21.52 34.11
C GLN A 14 11.13 -20.07 34.52
N GLY A 15 11.90 -19.36 33.68
CA GLY A 15 12.16 -17.93 33.83
C GLY A 15 10.89 -17.08 33.67
N LEU A 16 10.97 -15.80 34.05
CA LEU A 16 9.83 -14.87 34.05
C LEU A 16 9.06 -14.86 32.71
N PHE A 17 9.78 -14.84 31.59
CA PHE A 17 9.19 -14.87 30.24
C PHE A 17 8.46 -16.18 29.91
N GLY A 18 8.95 -17.34 30.39
CA GLY A 18 8.29 -18.62 30.16
C GLY A 18 6.94 -18.72 30.89
N LYS A 19 6.87 -18.18 32.10
CA LYS A 19 5.62 -18.14 32.88
C LYS A 19 4.55 -17.27 32.22
N VAL A 20 4.94 -16.15 31.63
CA VAL A 20 4.03 -15.27 30.88
C VAL A 20 3.53 -15.97 29.62
N ALA A 21 4.41 -16.62 28.86
CA ALA A 21 4.03 -17.34 27.63
C ALA A 21 3.02 -18.47 27.90
N ILE A 22 3.23 -19.28 28.95
CA ILE A 22 2.29 -20.34 29.31
C ILE A 22 0.94 -19.77 29.77
N GLY A 23 0.96 -18.67 30.53
CA GLY A 23 -0.26 -17.98 30.96
C GLY A 23 -1.08 -17.45 29.78
N CYS A 24 -0.43 -16.79 28.82
CA CYS A 24 -1.08 -16.28 27.62
C CYS A 24 -1.65 -17.40 26.73
N SER A 25 -0.91 -18.49 26.52
CA SER A 25 -1.39 -19.63 25.74
C SER A 25 -2.60 -20.31 26.39
N GLY A 26 -2.61 -20.43 27.73
CA GLY A 26 -3.76 -20.97 28.46
C GLY A 26 -5.00 -20.07 28.37
N LEU A 27 -4.82 -18.75 28.49
CA LEU A 27 -5.91 -17.79 28.35
C LEU A 27 -6.49 -17.77 26.92
N PHE A 28 -5.64 -17.87 25.91
CA PHE A 28 -6.07 -17.91 24.50
C PHE A 28 -6.91 -19.17 24.20
N MET A 29 -6.44 -20.34 24.65
CA MET A 29 -7.21 -21.60 24.55
C MET A 29 -8.57 -21.51 25.25
N LEU A 30 -8.63 -20.88 26.44
CA LEU A 30 -9.88 -20.69 27.17
C LEU A 30 -10.85 -19.75 26.41
N CYS A 31 -10.36 -18.65 25.85
CA CYS A 31 -11.16 -17.75 25.02
C CYS A 31 -11.69 -18.45 23.76
N CYS A 32 -10.89 -19.27 23.09
CA CYS A 32 -11.32 -20.04 21.93
C CYS A 32 -12.43 -21.03 22.28
N LEU A 33 -12.31 -21.74 23.41
CA LEU A 33 -13.34 -22.69 23.86
C LEU A 33 -14.66 -22.00 24.27
N CYS A 34 -14.59 -20.80 24.83
CA CYS A 34 -15.78 -20.01 25.19
C CYS A 34 -16.51 -19.39 23.98
N SER A 35 -15.91 -19.38 22.79
CA SER A 35 -16.49 -18.76 21.59
C SER A 35 -17.44 -19.70 20.82
N ILE A 36 -17.33 -21.02 21.04
CA ILE A 36 -18.06 -22.05 20.29
C ILE A 36 -19.56 -22.17 20.66
N PRO A 37 -20.02 -21.94 21.91
CA PRO A 37 -21.43 -22.16 22.25
C PRO A 37 -22.43 -21.16 21.65
N ILE A 38 -22.00 -19.97 21.22
CA ILE A 38 -22.92 -18.90 20.80
C ILE A 38 -23.52 -19.18 19.40
N ALA A 39 -22.81 -19.93 18.56
CA ALA A 39 -23.27 -20.28 17.21
C ALA A 39 -24.36 -21.38 17.20
N VAL A 40 -24.47 -22.20 18.24
CA VAL A 40 -25.40 -23.34 18.28
C VAL A 40 -26.76 -22.97 18.89
N LEU A 41 -26.84 -21.90 19.67
CA LEU A 41 -28.06 -21.47 20.35
C LEU A 41 -28.73 -20.23 19.75
N SER A 42 -28.27 -19.74 18.59
CA SER A 42 -28.97 -18.68 17.85
C SER A 42 -29.94 -19.31 16.85
N PRO A 43 -31.25 -19.43 17.17
CA PRO A 43 -32.25 -19.87 16.20
C PRO A 43 -32.27 -18.88 15.04
N SER A 44 -32.02 -19.39 13.83
CA SER A 44 -32.02 -18.61 12.61
C SER A 44 -33.40 -18.00 12.38
N THR A 45 -33.50 -16.68 12.54
CA THR A 45 -34.68 -15.92 12.12
C THR A 45 -34.79 -16.03 10.59
N PRO A 46 -35.91 -16.54 10.03
CA PRO A 46 -36.06 -16.66 8.59
C PRO A 46 -36.05 -15.27 7.94
N THR A 47 -35.10 -15.06 7.03
CA THR A 47 -35.03 -13.87 6.18
C THR A 47 -36.28 -13.82 5.27
N PRO A 48 -37.11 -12.76 5.36
CA PRO A 48 -38.24 -12.63 4.46
C PRO A 48 -37.77 -12.35 3.02
N LYS A 49 -38.27 -13.17 2.10
CA LYS A 49 -38.08 -13.04 0.66
C LYS A 49 -38.84 -11.81 0.17
N ALA A 50 -38.13 -10.72 -0.13
CA ALA A 50 -38.73 -9.51 -0.68
C ALA A 50 -39.08 -9.72 -2.16
N THR A 51 -40.38 -9.85 -2.43
CA THR A 51 -41.01 -9.80 -3.75
C THR A 51 -40.86 -8.39 -4.33
N GLY A 52 -40.43 -8.32 -5.60
CA GLY A 52 -40.18 -7.06 -6.31
C GLY A 52 -41.42 -6.19 -6.50
N VAL A 53 -41.19 -4.88 -6.47
CA VAL A 53 -42.09 -3.87 -7.04
C VAL A 53 -41.23 -2.97 -7.91
N SER A 54 -41.54 -2.98 -9.21
CA SER A 54 -41.06 -2.00 -10.18
C SER A 54 -41.75 -0.67 -9.90
N SER A 55 -40.98 0.40 -9.72
CA SER A 55 -41.50 1.77 -9.69
C SER A 55 -40.58 2.68 -10.50
N VAL A 56 -41.07 3.06 -11.66
CA VAL A 56 -40.59 4.19 -12.45
C VAL A 56 -40.93 5.46 -11.68
N GLN A 57 -39.93 6.26 -11.32
CA GLN A 57 -40.12 7.69 -11.11
C GLN A 57 -38.81 8.47 -11.24
N THR A 58 -38.77 9.26 -12.31
CA THR A 58 -37.87 10.38 -12.53
C THR A 58 -38.24 11.53 -11.60
N PRO A 59 -37.27 12.19 -10.95
CA PRO A 59 -37.35 13.62 -10.75
C PRO A 59 -36.12 14.30 -11.36
N ALA A 60 -36.39 15.25 -12.25
CA ALA A 60 -35.46 16.28 -12.63
C ALA A 60 -35.16 17.14 -11.39
N ILE A 61 -33.88 17.30 -11.07
CA ILE A 61 -33.43 18.32 -10.11
C ILE A 61 -32.45 19.21 -10.86
N GLU A 62 -32.97 20.37 -11.28
CA GLU A 62 -32.18 21.59 -11.47
C GLU A 62 -31.52 21.94 -10.14
N THR A 63 -30.20 21.82 -10.06
CA THR A 63 -29.42 22.46 -8.98
C THR A 63 -28.56 23.53 -9.60
N ALA A 64 -28.93 24.76 -9.27
CA ALA A 64 -28.31 26.01 -9.67
C ALA A 64 -26.80 26.06 -9.37
N MET A 65 -26.04 26.57 -10.34
CA MET A 65 -24.68 27.03 -10.15
C MET A 65 -24.68 28.22 -9.18
N ALA A 66 -24.13 28.02 -7.99
CA ALA A 66 -23.73 29.11 -7.12
C ALA A 66 -22.33 29.58 -7.53
N GLU A 67 -22.29 30.71 -8.23
CA GLU A 67 -21.10 31.51 -8.50
C GLU A 67 -20.62 32.13 -7.18
N ILE A 68 -19.54 31.59 -6.62
CA ILE A 68 -18.88 32.17 -5.45
C ILE A 68 -17.75 33.07 -5.97
N SER A 69 -18.06 34.36 -6.07
CA SER A 69 -17.10 35.44 -6.23
C SER A 69 -16.25 35.56 -4.96
N GLN A 70 -14.96 35.18 -5.04
CA GLN A 70 -13.99 35.41 -3.98
C GLN A 70 -13.37 36.80 -4.14
N THR A 71 -13.78 37.69 -3.25
CA THR A 71 -13.23 39.02 -2.99
C THR A 71 -11.76 38.91 -2.57
N ALA A 72 -10.88 39.53 -3.34
CA ALA A 72 -9.48 39.75 -2.96
C ALA A 72 -9.39 40.84 -1.88
N THR A 73 -9.06 40.47 -0.64
CA THR A 73 -8.65 41.42 0.40
C THR A 73 -7.14 41.57 0.37
N MET A 74 -6.69 42.67 -0.23
CA MET A 74 -5.29 43.08 -0.32
C MET A 74 -4.88 43.77 1.01
N ASN A 75 -4.30 43.00 1.94
CA ASN A 75 -3.64 43.58 3.11
C ASN A 75 -2.18 43.89 2.75
N ALA A 76 -1.88 45.18 2.58
CA ALA A 76 -0.52 45.70 2.40
C ALA A 76 0.24 45.69 3.75
N PRO A 77 1.44 45.06 3.83
CA PRO A 77 2.31 45.22 4.99
C PRO A 77 3.16 46.48 4.87
N THR A 78 3.04 47.37 5.86
CA THR A 78 3.92 48.52 6.07
C THR A 78 5.30 48.02 6.54
N ASN A 79 6.30 48.09 5.68
CA ASN A 79 7.69 47.80 6.00
C ASN A 79 8.34 48.99 6.72
N THR A 80 8.64 48.83 8.00
CA THR A 80 9.57 49.70 8.75
C THR A 80 11.00 49.28 8.43
N PRO A 81 11.88 50.18 7.95
CA PRO A 81 13.28 49.83 7.68
C PRO A 81 14.04 49.65 9.00
N VAL A 82 14.55 48.43 9.21
CA VAL A 82 15.46 48.09 10.31
C VAL A 82 16.91 48.40 9.89
N PRO A 83 17.75 48.98 10.77
CA PRO A 83 19.15 49.25 10.47
C PRO A 83 19.92 47.98 10.09
N ILE A 84 20.62 48.04 8.97
CA ILE A 84 21.38 46.95 8.38
C ILE A 84 22.69 46.78 9.16
N LEU A 85 22.85 45.65 9.85
CA LEU A 85 24.10 45.26 10.50
C LEU A 85 25.12 44.82 9.40
N PRO A 86 26.42 45.15 9.52
CA PRO A 86 27.43 44.72 8.57
C PRO A 86 27.38 43.20 8.36
N THR A 87 27.08 42.82 7.12
CA THR A 87 26.99 41.43 6.67
C THR A 87 28.40 40.86 6.61
N GLU A 88 28.65 39.82 7.40
CA GLU A 88 29.90 39.06 7.34
C GLU A 88 30.07 38.46 5.94
N THR A 89 31.27 38.63 5.37
CA THR A 89 31.65 38.06 4.09
C THR A 89 31.43 36.54 4.13
N PRO A 90 30.59 35.96 3.24
CA PRO A 90 30.34 34.53 3.26
C PRO A 90 31.64 33.77 3.01
N LEU A 91 31.92 32.78 3.86
CA LEU A 91 33.01 31.82 3.69
C LEU A 91 32.88 31.19 2.28
N PRO A 92 33.99 30.95 1.55
CA PRO A 92 33.95 30.27 0.26
C PRO A 92 33.17 28.96 0.39
N THR A 93 32.04 28.89 -0.33
CA THR A 93 31.21 27.70 -0.40
C THR A 93 32.05 26.60 -1.03
N GLU A 94 32.23 25.50 -0.30
CA GLU A 94 32.92 24.32 -0.84
C GLU A 94 32.24 23.91 -2.14
N THR A 95 33.03 23.85 -3.21
CA THR A 95 32.55 23.40 -4.51
C THR A 95 32.20 21.92 -4.38
N ALA A 96 30.91 21.61 -4.44
CA ALA A 96 30.42 20.24 -4.36
C ALA A 96 31.17 19.38 -5.39
N THR A 97 31.78 18.31 -4.91
CA THR A 97 32.43 17.33 -5.79
C THR A 97 31.37 16.77 -6.74
N PRO A 98 31.64 16.69 -8.06
CA PRO A 98 30.63 16.23 -9.02
C PRO A 98 30.16 14.82 -8.65
N THR A 99 28.87 14.70 -8.32
CA THR A 99 28.23 13.41 -8.09
C THR A 99 28.33 12.60 -9.38
N ALA A 100 28.97 11.42 -9.31
CA ALA A 100 29.04 10.52 -10.44
C ALA A 100 27.61 10.24 -10.94
N ILE A 101 27.37 10.47 -12.25
CA ILE A 101 26.09 10.19 -12.87
C ILE A 101 25.98 8.67 -13.00
N LEU A 102 25.07 8.06 -12.24
CA LEU A 102 24.80 6.63 -12.33
C LEU A 102 24.11 6.30 -13.65
N SER A 103 24.39 5.11 -14.19
CA SER A 103 23.59 4.61 -15.31
C SER A 103 22.12 4.39 -14.88
N PRO A 104 21.13 4.41 -15.79
CA PRO A 104 19.72 4.20 -15.42
C PRO A 104 19.46 2.88 -14.68
N GLU A 105 20.21 1.82 -15.00
CA GLU A 105 20.10 0.52 -14.35
C GLU A 105 20.62 0.57 -12.91
N GLU A 106 21.79 1.17 -12.70
CA GLU A 106 22.36 1.38 -11.36
C GLU A 106 21.49 2.32 -10.52
N ALA A 107 20.95 3.38 -11.12
CA ALA A 107 20.04 4.30 -10.47
C ALA A 107 18.74 3.61 -10.04
N LEU A 108 18.15 2.76 -10.89
CA LEU A 108 16.97 1.98 -10.56
C LEU A 108 17.27 0.98 -9.43
N LEU A 109 18.39 0.27 -9.52
CA LEU A 109 18.80 -0.69 -8.50
C LEU A 109 19.05 0.00 -7.15
N GLN A 110 19.74 1.13 -7.15
CA GLN A 110 20.01 1.91 -5.94
C GLN A 110 18.71 2.44 -5.32
N LEU A 111 17.84 3.06 -6.13
CA LEU A 111 16.53 3.54 -5.68
C LEU A 111 15.68 2.40 -5.09
N SER A 112 15.70 1.23 -5.73
CA SER A 112 14.96 0.05 -5.27
C SER A 112 15.52 -0.49 -3.95
N LYS A 113 16.85 -0.56 -3.80
CA LYS A 113 17.50 -0.97 -2.54
C LYS A 113 17.21 0.01 -1.40
N ASP A 114 17.29 1.31 -1.67
CA ASP A 114 17.02 2.34 -0.67
C ASP A 114 15.57 2.28 -0.19
N ARG A 115 14.63 1.97 -1.10
CA ARG A 115 13.21 1.87 -0.78
C ARG A 115 12.82 0.57 -0.08
N PHE A 116 13.22 -0.56 -0.65
CA PHE A 116 12.72 -1.89 -0.28
C PHE A 116 13.67 -2.69 0.60
N LYS A 117 14.95 -2.31 0.67
CA LYS A 117 15.96 -2.93 1.54
C LYS A 117 16.03 -4.44 1.32
N ASP A 118 15.87 -5.22 2.40
CA ASP A 118 15.98 -6.67 2.42
C ASP A 118 14.80 -7.37 1.72
N ASP A 119 13.71 -6.65 1.46
CA ASP A 119 12.52 -7.17 0.78
C ASP A 119 12.61 -7.06 -0.76
N LEU A 120 13.68 -6.45 -1.29
CA LEU A 120 13.91 -6.39 -2.73
C LEU A 120 14.32 -7.77 -3.26
N ILE A 121 13.53 -8.31 -4.20
CA ILE A 121 13.86 -9.56 -4.90
C ILE A 121 14.75 -9.26 -6.10
N GLU A 122 14.31 -8.36 -6.98
CA GLU A 122 15.01 -8.03 -8.23
C GLU A 122 14.65 -6.61 -8.69
N ALA A 123 15.60 -5.91 -9.29
CA ALA A 123 15.32 -4.68 -10.04
C ALA A 123 16.12 -4.73 -11.35
N LYS A 124 15.45 -4.57 -12.49
CA LYS A 124 16.08 -4.66 -13.81
C LYS A 124 15.44 -3.74 -14.85
N LEU A 125 16.24 -3.40 -15.86
CA LEU A 125 15.74 -2.78 -17.09
C LEU A 125 15.65 -3.82 -18.20
N SER A 126 14.63 -3.72 -19.03
CA SER A 126 14.49 -4.50 -20.26
C SER A 126 13.97 -3.63 -21.39
N ASP A 127 14.33 -3.94 -22.63
CA ASP A 127 13.74 -3.30 -23.81
C ASP A 127 12.65 -4.22 -24.37
N VAL A 128 11.42 -3.73 -24.38
CA VAL A 128 10.26 -4.45 -24.90
C VAL A 128 9.63 -3.58 -25.99
N PHE A 129 9.83 -3.98 -27.25
CA PHE A 129 9.36 -3.26 -28.43
C PHE A 129 9.84 -1.80 -28.50
N GLY A 130 11.09 -1.52 -28.13
CA GLY A 130 11.68 -0.19 -28.19
C GLY A 130 11.29 0.73 -27.02
N LYS A 131 10.59 0.19 -26.02
CA LYS A 131 10.30 0.87 -24.75
C LYS A 131 11.15 0.26 -23.65
N LYS A 132 11.75 1.09 -22.80
CA LYS A 132 12.51 0.65 -21.64
C LYS A 132 11.59 0.40 -20.45
N TYR A 133 11.43 -0.86 -20.09
CA TYR A 133 10.67 -1.33 -18.94
C TYR A 133 11.58 -1.43 -17.73
N ALA A 134 11.23 -0.71 -16.67
CA ALA A 134 11.76 -0.93 -15.33
C ALA A 134 10.88 -1.93 -14.60
N THR A 135 11.44 -3.10 -14.29
CA THR A 135 10.75 -4.14 -13.54
C THR A 135 11.37 -4.25 -12.16
N VAL A 136 10.54 -4.12 -11.13
CA VAL A 136 10.96 -4.24 -9.73
C VAL A 136 10.09 -5.27 -9.05
N ASP A 137 10.74 -6.29 -8.48
CA ASP A 137 10.13 -7.40 -7.77
C ASP A 137 10.40 -7.22 -6.29
N TYR A 138 9.33 -7.21 -5.51
CA TYR A 138 9.35 -6.92 -4.09
C TYR A 138 8.57 -7.99 -3.33
N ASP A 139 9.15 -8.50 -2.25
CA ASP A 139 8.46 -9.40 -1.33
C ASP A 139 7.60 -8.59 -0.37
N LEU A 140 6.28 -8.74 -0.44
CA LEU A 140 5.37 -8.18 0.57
C LEU A 140 5.60 -8.81 1.95
N GLY A 141 6.25 -9.97 2.02
CA GLY A 141 6.36 -10.75 3.23
C GLY A 141 5.01 -11.30 3.70
N LEU A 142 4.92 -11.63 4.98
CA LEU A 142 3.71 -12.14 5.60
C LEU A 142 2.69 -11.03 5.80
N GLN A 143 1.52 -11.18 5.19
CA GLN A 143 0.42 -10.25 5.30
C GLN A 143 -0.62 -10.79 6.27
N TRP A 144 -1.04 -9.96 7.22
CA TRP A 144 -2.07 -10.34 8.22
C TRP A 144 -3.45 -10.55 7.57
N SER A 145 -3.73 -9.83 6.49
CA SER A 145 -4.98 -9.91 5.74
C SER A 145 -4.78 -9.49 4.30
N GLU A 146 -5.73 -9.86 3.45
CA GLU A 146 -5.79 -9.49 2.03
C GLU A 146 -5.86 -7.96 1.86
N SER A 147 -6.66 -7.28 2.69
CA SER A 147 -6.77 -5.82 2.69
C SER A 147 -5.45 -5.14 3.08
N THR A 148 -4.69 -5.72 4.00
CA THR A 148 -3.35 -5.22 4.36
C THR A 148 -2.36 -5.40 3.21
N ALA A 149 -2.40 -6.54 2.51
CA ALA A 149 -1.57 -6.77 1.33
C ALA A 149 -1.83 -5.73 0.24
N ILE A 150 -3.11 -5.50 -0.08
CA ILE A 150 -3.54 -4.55 -1.12
C ILE A 150 -3.17 -3.11 -0.74
N SER A 151 -3.50 -2.69 0.48
CA SER A 151 -3.23 -1.33 0.95
C SER A 151 -1.74 -1.03 1.06
N GLY A 152 -0.96 -2.00 1.57
CA GLY A 152 0.51 -1.94 1.61
C GLY A 152 1.10 -1.79 0.21
N ALA A 153 0.70 -2.66 -0.73
CA ALA A 153 1.18 -2.61 -2.11
C ALA A 153 0.85 -1.27 -2.79
N ASN A 154 -0.38 -0.78 -2.67
CA ASN A 154 -0.78 0.53 -3.20
C ASN A 154 0.07 1.67 -2.64
N MET A 155 0.30 1.69 -1.33
CA MET A 155 1.11 2.71 -0.68
C MET A 155 2.55 2.70 -1.19
N GLN A 156 3.15 1.50 -1.35
CA GLN A 156 4.48 1.37 -1.91
C GLN A 156 4.54 1.86 -3.36
N PHE A 157 3.57 1.48 -4.19
CA PHE A 157 3.49 1.90 -5.58
C PHE A 157 3.40 3.43 -5.71
N ILE A 158 2.53 4.10 -4.96
CA ILE A 158 2.34 5.56 -5.00
C ILE A 158 3.61 6.31 -4.65
N MET A 159 4.36 5.83 -3.65
CA MET A 159 5.59 6.48 -3.23
C MET A 159 6.76 6.20 -4.18
N PHE A 160 6.78 5.02 -4.81
CA PHE A 160 7.90 4.56 -5.62
C PHE A 160 7.80 4.99 -7.09
N ALA A 161 6.62 4.88 -7.69
CA ALA A 161 6.40 5.17 -9.11
C ALA A 161 6.91 6.55 -9.57
N PRO A 162 6.57 7.67 -8.92
CA PRO A 162 7.07 8.98 -9.35
C PRO A 162 8.60 9.07 -9.32
N LYS A 163 9.24 8.41 -8.35
CA LYS A 163 10.70 8.39 -8.21
C LYS A 163 11.41 7.61 -9.31
N VAL A 164 10.81 6.53 -9.78
CA VAL A 164 11.37 5.78 -10.92
C VAL A 164 11.41 6.64 -12.18
N PHE A 165 10.37 7.44 -12.44
CA PHE A 165 10.34 8.30 -13.63
C PHE A 165 11.23 9.54 -13.52
N GLU A 166 11.81 9.84 -12.36
CA GLU A 166 12.92 10.81 -12.25
C GLU A 166 14.20 10.28 -12.92
N ILE A 167 14.32 8.95 -13.10
CA ILE A 167 15.42 8.32 -13.85
C ILE A 167 15.16 8.50 -15.36
N GLU A 168 16.15 9.04 -16.07
CA GLU A 168 16.03 9.31 -17.50
C GLU A 168 15.93 8.02 -18.32
N GLY A 169 15.05 8.03 -19.32
CA GLY A 169 14.92 6.96 -20.30
C GLY A 169 14.03 5.78 -19.89
N ILE A 170 13.44 5.74 -18.69
CA ILE A 170 12.47 4.68 -18.33
C ILE A 170 11.10 5.02 -18.94
N ASP A 171 10.52 4.15 -19.76
CA ASP A 171 9.22 4.41 -20.41
C ASP A 171 8.05 3.81 -19.65
N VAL A 172 8.27 2.65 -19.01
CA VAL A 172 7.24 1.88 -18.31
C VAL A 172 7.81 1.36 -17.00
N LEU A 173 7.04 1.45 -15.92
CA LEU A 173 7.33 0.78 -14.64
C LEU A 173 6.38 -0.40 -14.46
N GLU A 174 6.95 -1.57 -14.19
CA GLU A 174 6.26 -2.74 -13.68
C GLU A 174 6.72 -3.04 -12.25
N LEU A 175 5.87 -2.76 -11.26
CA LEU A 175 6.13 -3.09 -9.86
C LEU A 175 5.33 -4.34 -9.47
N ARG A 176 6.04 -5.43 -9.17
CA ARG A 176 5.48 -6.74 -8.86
C ARG A 176 5.66 -7.06 -7.38
N PHE A 177 4.54 -7.30 -6.72
CA PHE A 177 4.47 -7.62 -5.31
C PHE A 177 4.27 -9.13 -5.15
N PHE A 178 5.24 -9.81 -4.58
CA PHE A 178 5.22 -11.25 -4.31
C PHE A 178 4.77 -11.52 -2.88
N THR A 179 4.05 -12.61 -2.67
CA THR A 179 3.81 -13.15 -1.33
C THR A 179 3.66 -14.67 -1.41
N THR A 180 3.62 -15.33 -0.25
CA THR A 180 3.42 -16.77 -0.18
C THR A 180 1.93 -17.09 -0.15
N PHE A 181 1.49 -17.92 -1.08
CA PHE A 181 0.15 -18.52 -1.08
C PHE A 181 0.25 -20.00 -0.74
N THR A 182 -0.67 -20.47 0.10
CA THR A 182 -0.79 -21.89 0.44
C THR A 182 -1.92 -22.50 -0.40
N ASP A 183 -1.63 -23.57 -1.14
CA ASP A 183 -2.64 -24.28 -1.92
C ASP A 183 -3.56 -25.15 -1.04
N VAL A 184 -4.57 -25.78 -1.65
CA VAL A 184 -5.53 -26.67 -0.96
C VAL A 184 -4.88 -27.92 -0.35
N TYR A 185 -3.64 -28.23 -0.71
CA TYR A 185 -2.85 -29.34 -0.18
C TYR A 185 -1.85 -28.91 0.89
N GLY A 186 -1.80 -27.62 1.23
CA GLY A 186 -0.86 -27.09 2.22
C GLY A 186 0.53 -26.79 1.66
N ASN A 187 0.71 -26.75 0.33
CA ASN A 187 1.99 -26.37 -0.26
C ASN A 187 2.08 -24.86 -0.40
N ASP A 188 3.14 -24.30 0.16
CA ASP A 188 3.46 -22.88 0.05
C ASP A 188 4.21 -22.60 -1.25
N LYS A 189 3.77 -21.57 -1.97
CA LYS A 189 4.43 -21.08 -3.17
C LYS A 189 4.43 -19.56 -3.20
N GLN A 190 5.59 -18.99 -3.51
CA GLN A 190 5.71 -17.56 -3.73
C GLN A 190 5.18 -17.22 -5.13
N GLU A 191 4.16 -16.35 -5.19
CA GLU A 191 3.54 -15.91 -6.44
C GLU A 191 3.28 -14.41 -6.41
N VAL A 192 3.02 -13.82 -7.59
CA VAL A 192 2.68 -12.40 -7.71
C VAL A 192 1.28 -12.18 -7.16
N ALA A 193 1.20 -11.47 -6.04
CA ALA A 193 -0.03 -11.04 -5.40
C ALA A 193 -0.68 -9.87 -6.15
N LEU A 194 0.11 -8.85 -6.46
CA LEU A 194 -0.31 -7.68 -7.23
C LEU A 194 0.80 -7.29 -8.20
N LYS A 195 0.44 -6.83 -9.40
CA LYS A 195 1.37 -6.17 -10.32
C LYS A 195 0.74 -4.87 -10.82
N TYR A 196 1.49 -3.79 -10.69
CA TYR A 196 1.12 -2.49 -11.22
C TYR A 196 2.01 -2.19 -12.41
N THR A 197 1.39 -1.90 -13.56
CA THR A 197 2.07 -1.40 -14.75
C THR A 197 1.61 0.03 -14.99
N ILE A 198 2.55 0.95 -15.17
CA ILE A 198 2.26 2.35 -15.46
C ILE A 198 3.25 2.91 -16.49
N THR A 199 2.74 3.66 -17.47
CA THR A 199 3.57 4.36 -18.45
C THR A 199 4.06 5.71 -17.91
N ARG A 200 5.19 6.21 -18.43
CA ARG A 200 5.67 7.57 -18.13
C ARG A 200 4.61 8.63 -18.48
N GLU A 201 3.88 8.42 -19.58
CA GLU A 201 2.84 9.34 -20.04
C GLU A 201 1.71 9.47 -19.02
N LEU A 202 1.13 8.35 -18.57
CA LEU A 202 0.09 8.36 -17.53
C LEU A 202 0.64 8.89 -16.21
N SER A 203 1.86 8.49 -15.82
CA SER A 203 2.50 8.99 -14.60
C SER A 203 2.62 10.52 -14.56
N GLY A 204 2.90 11.15 -15.70
CA GLY A 204 2.97 12.61 -15.83
C GLY A 204 1.61 13.32 -15.72
N LYS A 205 0.50 12.61 -15.94
CA LYS A 205 -0.86 13.15 -15.79
C LYS A 205 -1.39 13.04 -14.35
N ILE A 206 -0.79 12.18 -13.53
CA ILE A 206 -1.24 11.93 -12.16
C ILE A 206 -0.72 13.02 -11.20
N ASN A 207 -1.63 13.61 -10.42
CA ASN A 207 -1.25 14.45 -9.28
C ASN A 207 -0.90 13.58 -8.06
N TRP A 208 0.37 13.16 -7.96
CA TRP A 208 0.86 12.25 -6.93
C TRP A 208 0.73 12.77 -5.48
N SER A 209 0.73 14.09 -5.25
CA SER A 209 0.65 14.66 -3.89
C SER A 209 -0.76 14.65 -3.31
N GLY A 210 -1.79 14.62 -4.16
CA GLY A 210 -3.20 14.63 -3.77
C GLY A 210 -3.92 13.31 -4.08
N ILE A 211 -3.21 12.27 -4.52
CA ILE A 211 -3.86 11.03 -4.92
C ILE A 211 -4.40 10.29 -3.71
N VAL A 212 -5.71 10.01 -3.76
CA VAL A 212 -6.31 9.04 -2.83
C VAL A 212 -5.88 7.66 -3.29
N TRP A 213 -5.10 6.96 -2.47
CA TRP A 213 -4.64 5.59 -2.68
C TRP A 213 -5.64 4.64 -3.36
N ARG A 214 -6.92 4.65 -2.95
CA ARG A 214 -7.99 3.84 -3.56
C ARG A 214 -8.27 4.15 -5.04
N LYS A 215 -7.98 5.37 -5.51
CA LYS A 215 -8.20 5.78 -6.91
C LYS A 215 -7.11 5.29 -7.86
N VAL A 216 -5.96 4.84 -7.36
CA VAL A 216 -4.85 4.36 -8.21
C VAL A 216 -5.31 3.20 -9.08
N GLY A 217 -5.96 2.19 -8.48
CA GLY A 217 -6.47 1.03 -9.21
C GLY A 217 -7.46 1.41 -10.31
N ILE A 218 -8.31 2.41 -10.05
CA ILE A 218 -9.27 2.93 -11.03
C ILE A 218 -8.52 3.63 -12.17
N ILE A 219 -7.60 4.55 -11.85
CA ILE A 219 -6.85 5.32 -12.85
C ILE A 219 -6.07 4.40 -13.78
N LEU A 220 -5.37 3.41 -13.22
CA LEU A 220 -4.55 2.47 -14.00
C LEU A 220 -5.38 1.58 -14.93
N ASN A 221 -6.63 1.29 -14.59
CA ASN A 221 -7.50 0.44 -15.41
C ASN A 221 -8.26 1.19 -16.51
N LEU A 222 -8.19 2.52 -16.57
CA LEU A 222 -9.01 3.33 -17.48
C LEU A 222 -8.35 3.69 -18.81
N GLU A 223 -7.01 3.79 -18.88
CA GLU A 223 -6.37 4.55 -19.98
C GLU A 223 -5.98 3.74 -21.23
N GLY A 224 -6.03 2.40 -21.22
CA GLY A 224 -5.76 1.60 -22.44
C GLY A 224 -4.37 1.81 -23.07
N ASP A 225 -3.47 2.49 -22.38
CA ASP A 225 -2.13 2.90 -22.81
C ASP A 225 -1.06 1.84 -22.50
N GLY A 226 -1.49 0.70 -21.98
CA GLY A 226 -0.63 -0.36 -21.44
C GLY A 226 -0.43 -0.29 -19.93
N SER A 227 -0.96 0.74 -19.26
CA SER A 227 -1.07 0.76 -17.80
C SER A 227 -2.18 -0.20 -17.33
N GLY A 228 -2.06 -0.70 -16.11
CA GLY A 228 -3.05 -1.61 -15.54
C GLY A 228 -2.63 -2.21 -14.21
N VAL A 229 -3.58 -2.88 -13.57
CA VAL A 229 -3.33 -3.66 -12.36
C VAL A 229 -3.71 -5.11 -12.60
N TYR A 230 -2.76 -6.01 -12.38
CA TYR A 230 -3.05 -7.43 -12.20
C TYR A 230 -3.19 -7.73 -10.71
N VAL A 231 -4.23 -8.48 -10.36
CA VAL A 231 -4.54 -8.91 -9.00
C VAL A 231 -4.64 -10.43 -9.02
N HIS A 232 -3.93 -11.07 -8.09
CA HIS A 232 -4.02 -12.52 -7.93
C HIS A 232 -5.47 -12.93 -7.60
N PRO A 233 -6.00 -14.05 -8.14
CA PRO A 233 -7.39 -14.45 -7.90
C PRO A 233 -7.78 -14.55 -6.42
N ALA A 234 -6.85 -14.96 -5.56
CA ALA A 234 -7.07 -15.03 -4.11
C ALA A 234 -7.31 -13.65 -3.44
N LEU A 235 -6.94 -12.55 -4.11
CA LEU A 235 -7.10 -11.18 -3.60
C LEU A 235 -8.20 -10.40 -4.33
N GLU A 236 -8.90 -11.01 -5.29
CA GLU A 236 -9.85 -10.30 -6.17
C GLU A 236 -11.01 -9.68 -5.38
N SER A 237 -11.62 -10.44 -4.45
CA SER A 237 -12.72 -9.94 -3.60
C SER A 237 -12.28 -8.73 -2.77
N ALA A 238 -11.15 -8.83 -2.07
CA ALA A 238 -10.62 -7.75 -1.26
C ALA A 238 -10.19 -6.54 -2.10
N TRP A 239 -9.74 -6.76 -3.33
CA TRP A 239 -9.42 -5.69 -4.27
C TRP A 239 -10.67 -4.93 -4.71
N LEU A 240 -11.74 -5.64 -5.05
CA LEU A 240 -13.02 -5.05 -5.43
C LEU A 240 -13.60 -4.19 -4.29
N GLU A 241 -13.60 -4.71 -3.07
CA GLU A 241 -14.00 -3.95 -1.87
C GLU A 241 -13.11 -2.71 -1.66
N TYR A 242 -11.80 -2.87 -1.85
CA TYR A 242 -10.85 -1.77 -1.71
C TYR A 242 -11.13 -0.62 -2.69
N ILE A 243 -11.41 -0.93 -3.96
CA ILE A 243 -11.66 0.08 -5.01
C ILE A 243 -13.11 0.58 -5.04
N SER A 244 -14.10 -0.19 -4.58
CA SER A 244 -15.50 0.25 -4.49
C SER A 244 -15.68 1.30 -3.39
N GLY A 245 -14.86 1.24 -2.33
CA GLY A 245 -14.94 2.18 -1.22
C GLY A 245 -16.16 1.98 -0.33
N GLU A 246 -16.81 0.82 -0.43
CA GLU A 246 -17.84 0.36 0.52
C GLU A 246 -17.23 -0.04 1.88
#